data_AF-A0A516SH88-F1
#
_entry.id   AF-A0A516SH88-F1
#
_cell.length_a   1.000
_cell.length_b   1.000
_cell.length_c   1.000
_cell.angle_alpha   90.00
_cell.angle_beta   90.00
_cell.angle_gamma   90.00
#
_symmetry.space_group_name_H-M   'P 1'
#
loop_
_entity.id
_entity.type
_entity.pdbx_description
1 polymer ?
#
loop_
_entity_poly.entity_id
_entity_poly.type
_entity_poly.pdbx_seq_one_letter_code
_entity_poly.pdbx_strand_id
1 'polypeptide(L)'
;MNAFCKSLSLIAVSGACLSVYAYEPIVRCTETNSDGSCNNKSVTYPAIPLDRSVGKPIVPATVGIVVNTNDPESVALGNQYASRRGIPLANIVRVALPISNSVSRANFAAATSGLVIPANVRALALAWNKPYRVENQSITSAFTDGMENSINWAQSLCVRTLPNPAYNTKQGATLSRRLSMLLVSGSSYADSKNLVARAGNGDGQAWTGTVSYLKTTDQTRTQPRANDYTLSQTQNGGLVNVSVTSANSLAGVNNVLGYQLGIATVANLGQVQFREGAFADTLTSFSGMLNENGQTKATELIKAGATGSFGTVHEPCAYAEKFPKPSIMLNRYLAGDSLLEAYWKSVGWTTEGLFIGEPLARPYYVADIVQENGQLHIRTNNRTKAATYDVYEVSSGTPVLLQTGISVPAGVAAGTLVGNLATPMRNGLPIGSPIFALVQAGL
;
A
#
# COMPACT_ATOMS: atom_id res chain seq x y z
N MET A 1 25.79 15.17 12.26
CA MET A 1 26.09 13.86 12.86
C MET A 1 25.45 12.80 11.97
N ASN A 2 26.26 12.06 11.22
CA ASN A 2 25.79 10.99 10.33
C ASN A 2 25.27 9.83 11.19
N ALA A 3 23.94 9.70 11.31
CA ALA A 3 23.34 8.48 11.83
C ALA A 3 23.57 7.38 10.80
N PHE A 4 24.57 6.52 11.04
CA PHE A 4 24.76 5.30 10.27
C PHE A 4 23.54 4.41 10.47
N CYS A 5 22.70 4.27 9.44
CA CYS A 5 21.57 3.34 9.47
C CYS A 5 22.10 1.91 9.44
N LYS A 6 21.94 1.19 10.56
CA LYS A 6 22.07 -0.28 10.63
C LYS A 6 20.73 -0.90 10.27
N SER A 7 20.69 -1.80 9.28
CA SER A 7 19.48 -2.54 8.90
C SER A 7 19.70 -4.06 8.88
N LEU A 8 18.67 -4.86 9.21
CA LEU A 8 18.71 -6.32 9.12
C LEU A 8 18.03 -6.83 7.85
N SER A 9 18.64 -7.78 7.13
CA SER A 9 18.11 -8.36 5.89
C SER A 9 18.09 -9.88 5.95
N LEU A 10 17.10 -10.54 5.32
CA LEU A 10 16.91 -12.00 5.33
C LEU A 10 17.15 -12.61 3.92
N ILE A 11 18.15 -13.44 3.66
CA ILE A 11 18.51 -13.89 2.31
C ILE A 11 18.36 -15.40 2.18
N ALA A 12 17.68 -15.91 1.16
CA ALA A 12 17.53 -17.36 0.95
C ALA A 12 18.82 -17.99 0.34
N VAL A 13 19.22 -19.16 0.84
CA VAL A 13 20.56 -19.76 0.61
C VAL A 13 20.53 -21.06 -0.21
N SER A 14 19.47 -21.88 -0.14
CA SER A 14 19.44 -23.25 -0.70
C SER A 14 18.31 -23.54 -1.70
N GLY A 15 17.68 -22.49 -2.23
CA GLY A 15 16.73 -22.51 -3.35
C GLY A 15 16.82 -21.17 -4.09
N ALA A 16 16.39 -21.11 -5.35
CA ALA A 16 16.55 -19.96 -6.28
C ALA A 16 16.69 -18.63 -5.52
N CYS A 17 17.91 -18.08 -5.51
CA CYS A 17 18.32 -17.08 -4.53
C CYS A 17 17.29 -15.94 -4.42
N LEU A 18 16.67 -15.78 -3.25
CA LEU A 18 15.84 -14.60 -2.93
C LEU A 18 16.71 -13.58 -2.22
N SER A 19 16.74 -12.35 -2.74
CA SER A 19 17.32 -11.20 -2.05
C SER A 19 16.20 -10.48 -1.33
N VAL A 20 16.27 -10.35 -0.01
CA VAL A 20 15.40 -9.40 0.70
C VAL A 20 16.08 -8.05 0.74
N TYR A 21 15.33 -7.01 0.41
CA TYR A 21 15.72 -5.63 0.70
C TYR A 21 15.11 -5.20 2.02
N ALA A 22 15.96 -4.88 2.98
CA ALA A 22 15.57 -4.12 4.16
C ALA A 22 15.62 -2.62 3.83
N TYR A 23 14.53 -1.92 4.11
CA TYR A 23 14.52 -0.44 4.12
C TYR A 23 14.69 0.06 5.56
N GLU A 24 14.63 1.39 5.77
CA GLU A 24 14.80 1.98 7.11
C GLU A 24 13.93 1.24 8.15
N PRO A 25 14.51 0.90 9.32
CA PRO A 25 13.79 0.19 10.36
C PRO A 25 12.55 0.98 10.81
N ILE A 26 11.43 0.27 10.94
CA ILE A 26 10.25 0.81 11.61
C ILE A 26 10.48 0.65 13.11
N VAL A 27 10.73 1.77 13.80
CA VAL A 27 10.88 1.79 15.26
C VAL A 27 9.53 2.12 15.88
N ARG A 28 9.03 1.23 16.72
CA ARG A 28 7.80 1.42 17.47
C ARG A 28 8.09 1.43 18.95
N CYS A 29 7.32 2.22 19.68
CA CYS A 29 7.32 2.16 21.12
C CYS A 29 6.37 1.05 21.57
N THR A 30 6.86 0.06 22.30
CA THR A 30 6.05 -1.02 22.86
C THR A 30 5.59 -0.72 24.28
N GLU A 31 6.32 0.13 25.00
CA GLU A 31 5.96 0.59 26.34
C GLU A 31 6.33 2.06 26.51
N THR A 32 5.41 2.86 27.05
CA THR A 32 5.65 4.27 27.38
C THR A 32 5.69 4.47 28.89
N ASN A 33 6.65 5.27 29.35
CA ASN A 33 6.70 5.77 30.71
C ASN A 33 5.54 6.73 30.98
N SER A 34 5.29 7.02 32.27
CA SER A 34 4.27 7.97 32.71
C SER A 34 4.48 9.40 32.20
N ASP A 35 5.71 9.75 31.78
CA ASP A 35 6.08 11.04 31.18
C ASP A 35 5.94 11.07 29.64
N GLY A 36 5.45 9.99 29.03
CA GLY A 36 5.30 9.85 27.59
C GLY A 36 6.60 9.49 26.84
N SER A 37 7.73 9.33 27.54
CA SER A 37 8.95 8.81 26.94
C SER A 37 8.83 7.31 26.66
N CYS A 38 9.54 6.84 25.63
CA CYS A 38 9.48 5.44 25.24
C CYS A 38 10.39 4.57 26.11
N ASN A 39 9.81 3.70 26.94
CA ASN A 39 10.51 2.76 27.81
C ASN A 39 11.14 1.60 27.02
N ASN A 40 10.35 1.01 26.11
CA ASN A 40 10.81 -0.12 25.30
C ASN A 40 10.45 0.07 23.82
N LYS A 41 11.36 -0.37 22.94
CA LYS A 41 11.23 -0.19 21.49
C LYS A 41 11.29 -1.55 20.79
N SER A 42 10.33 -1.80 19.91
CA SER A 42 10.47 -2.84 18.89
C SER A 42 11.00 -2.21 17.61
N VAL A 43 11.96 -2.89 16.98
CA VAL A 43 12.54 -2.46 15.70
C VAL A 43 12.19 -3.51 14.66
N THR A 44 11.31 -3.15 13.72
CA THR A 44 10.93 -4.02 12.61
C THR A 44 11.76 -3.68 11.38
N TYR A 45 12.46 -4.68 10.86
CA TYR A 45 13.14 -4.67 9.58
C TYR A 45 12.30 -5.42 8.56
N PRO A 46 11.45 -4.71 7.82
CA PRO A 46 10.57 -5.33 6.84
C PRO A 46 11.37 -6.04 5.76
N ALA A 47 11.11 -7.33 5.60
CA ALA A 47 11.76 -8.17 4.61
C ALA A 47 10.81 -8.40 3.43
N ILE A 48 10.92 -7.60 2.37
CA ILE A 48 10.15 -7.90 1.16
C ILE A 48 10.93 -9.00 0.40
N PRO A 49 10.38 -10.23 0.26
CA PRO A 49 11.03 -11.24 -0.54
C PRO A 49 11.02 -10.79 -1.99
N LEU A 50 12.21 -10.53 -2.51
CA LEU A 50 12.41 -10.47 -3.94
C LEU A 50 12.94 -11.82 -4.36
N ASP A 51 12.11 -12.54 -5.08
CA ASP A 51 12.64 -13.42 -6.10
C ASP A 51 13.62 -12.60 -6.95
N ARG A 52 14.88 -13.03 -7.11
CA ARG A 52 15.88 -12.28 -7.90
C ARG A 52 15.49 -12.12 -9.37
N SER A 53 14.49 -12.87 -9.86
CA SER A 53 13.87 -12.68 -11.18
C SER A 53 12.80 -11.57 -11.23
N VAL A 54 12.57 -10.89 -10.11
CA VAL A 54 11.46 -9.98 -9.87
C VAL A 54 12.00 -8.59 -9.48
N GLY A 55 11.39 -7.52 -10.00
CA GLY A 55 11.83 -6.13 -9.83
C GLY A 55 11.87 -5.68 -8.36
N LYS A 56 12.65 -4.62 -8.06
CA LYS A 56 12.76 -4.11 -6.66
C LYS A 56 11.39 -3.63 -6.16
N PRO A 57 11.07 -3.71 -4.86
CA PRO A 57 9.78 -3.32 -4.35
C PRO A 57 9.70 -1.80 -4.22
N ILE A 58 8.48 -1.26 -4.12
CA ILE A 58 8.28 0.16 -3.82
C ILE A 58 8.52 0.39 -2.33
N VAL A 59 9.64 1.04 -2.01
CA VAL A 59 10.08 1.39 -0.65
C VAL A 59 10.20 2.90 -0.51
N PRO A 60 10.27 3.46 0.72
CA PRO A 60 10.38 4.91 0.91
C PRO A 60 11.44 5.59 0.03
N ALA A 61 12.64 5.01 -0.07
CA ALA A 61 13.73 5.53 -0.88
C ALA A 61 13.43 5.63 -2.39
N THR A 62 12.39 4.94 -2.88
CA THR A 62 11.98 4.89 -4.29
C THR A 62 10.65 5.61 -4.55
N VAL A 63 10.06 6.27 -3.55
CA VAL A 63 8.85 7.06 -3.73
C VAL A 63 9.23 8.51 -3.98
N GLY A 64 8.67 9.09 -5.03
CA GLY A 64 8.66 10.53 -5.29
C GLY A 64 7.42 11.17 -4.68
N ILE A 65 7.58 12.32 -4.06
CA ILE A 65 6.45 13.08 -3.51
C ILE A 65 6.26 14.28 -4.41
N VAL A 66 5.14 14.34 -5.12
CA VAL A 66 4.81 15.50 -5.94
C VAL A 66 4.02 16.47 -5.08
N VAL A 67 4.46 17.73 -5.01
CA VAL A 67 3.77 18.80 -4.27
C VAL A 67 3.37 19.92 -5.24
N ASN A 68 2.18 20.47 -5.01
CA ASN A 68 1.70 21.65 -5.73
C ASN A 68 2.17 22.91 -5.00
N THR A 69 3.10 23.66 -5.59
CA THR A 69 3.67 24.88 -4.96
C THR A 69 2.67 26.02 -4.82
N ASN A 70 1.57 25.99 -5.55
CA ASN A 70 0.49 26.95 -5.39
C ASN A 70 -0.37 26.68 -4.14
N ASP A 71 -0.26 25.49 -3.55
CA ASP A 71 -1.00 25.06 -2.37
C ASP A 71 -0.05 24.85 -1.18
N PRO A 72 -0.03 25.77 -0.19
CA PRO A 72 0.81 25.64 0.99
C PRO A 72 0.54 24.35 1.80
N GLU A 73 -0.70 23.86 1.84
CA GLU A 73 -1.03 22.60 2.51
C GLU A 73 -0.42 21.41 1.78
N SER A 74 -0.32 21.48 0.45
CA SER A 74 0.36 20.45 -0.35
C SER A 74 1.84 20.34 -0.02
N VAL A 75 2.54 21.49 0.08
CA VAL A 75 3.96 21.53 0.45
C VAL A 75 4.17 21.02 1.88
N ALA A 76 3.32 21.44 2.82
CA ALA A 76 3.37 20.98 4.21
C ALA A 76 3.15 19.46 4.30
N LEU A 77 2.14 18.94 3.60
CA LEU A 77 1.84 17.50 3.56
C LEU A 77 2.98 16.70 2.95
N GLY A 78 3.58 17.16 1.85
CA GLY A 78 4.71 16.48 1.24
C GLY A 78 5.92 16.39 2.17
N ASN A 79 6.27 17.47 2.85
CA ASN A 79 7.38 17.47 3.82
C ASN A 79 7.08 16.57 5.04
N GLN A 80 5.86 16.64 5.57
CA GLN A 80 5.44 15.80 6.69
C GLN A 80 5.46 14.32 6.30
N TYR A 81 4.99 14.00 5.11
CA TYR A 81 4.99 12.63 4.59
C TYR A 81 6.41 12.11 4.40
N ALA A 82 7.30 12.93 3.85
CA ALA A 82 8.71 12.59 3.70
C ALA A 82 9.36 12.26 5.04
N SER A 83 9.15 13.12 6.04
CA SER A 83 9.66 12.92 7.39
C SER A 83 9.09 11.66 8.05
N ARG A 84 7.78 11.40 7.93
CA ARG A 84 7.12 10.26 8.57
C ARG A 84 7.52 8.91 7.95
N ARG A 85 7.80 8.88 6.65
CA ARG A 85 8.14 7.65 5.91
C ARG A 85 9.63 7.43 5.69
N GLY A 86 10.50 8.38 6.03
CA GLY A 86 11.92 8.31 5.68
C GLY A 86 12.15 8.43 4.17
N ILE A 87 11.31 9.20 3.47
CA ILE A 87 11.49 9.44 2.04
C ILE A 87 12.56 10.54 1.87
N PRO A 88 13.61 10.33 1.07
CA PRO A 88 14.63 11.35 0.83
C PRO A 88 14.02 12.65 0.34
N LEU A 89 14.43 13.79 0.91
CA LEU A 89 13.95 15.10 0.47
C LEU A 89 14.29 15.39 -1.01
N ALA A 90 15.34 14.77 -1.53
CA ALA A 90 15.70 14.81 -2.96
C ALA A 90 14.63 14.17 -3.86
N ASN A 91 13.74 13.33 -3.31
CA ASN A 91 12.62 12.75 -4.04
C ASN A 91 11.37 13.65 -4.05
N ILE A 92 11.41 14.85 -3.45
CA ILE A 92 10.31 15.80 -3.52
C ILE A 92 10.37 16.56 -4.85
N VAL A 93 9.33 16.37 -5.66
CA VAL A 93 9.14 16.95 -6.98
C VAL A 93 8.10 18.06 -6.89
N ARG A 94 8.34 19.22 -7.51
CA ARG A 94 7.48 20.39 -7.41
C ARG A 94 6.77 20.66 -8.73
N VAL A 95 5.48 20.92 -8.67
CA VAL A 95 4.65 21.37 -9.80
C VAL A 95 3.85 22.60 -9.39
N ALA A 96 3.44 23.43 -10.35
CA ALA A 96 2.54 24.55 -10.12
C ALA A 96 1.21 24.30 -10.85
N LEU A 97 0.21 23.80 -10.13
CA LEU A 97 -1.11 23.49 -10.65
C LEU A 97 -2.17 24.43 -10.04
N PRO A 98 -3.27 24.72 -10.74
CA PRO A 98 -4.36 25.52 -10.16
C PRO A 98 -5.03 24.78 -9.00
N ILE A 99 -5.50 25.53 -7.99
CA ILE A 99 -6.30 24.99 -6.88
C ILE A 99 -7.77 24.96 -7.30
N SER A 100 -8.10 24.05 -8.21
CA SER A 100 -9.44 23.81 -8.74
C SER A 100 -9.71 22.31 -8.84
N ASN A 101 -10.98 21.89 -8.87
CA ASN A 101 -11.33 20.46 -8.95
C ASN A 101 -10.71 19.77 -10.18
N SER A 102 -10.64 20.49 -11.29
CA SER A 102 -10.06 20.06 -12.56
C SER A 102 -9.01 21.05 -13.04
N VAL A 103 -8.00 20.54 -13.75
CA VAL A 103 -7.03 21.35 -14.52
C VAL A 103 -7.23 21.09 -16.02
N SER A 104 -7.02 22.10 -16.86
CA SER A 104 -7.05 21.93 -18.32
C SER A 104 -5.84 21.14 -18.80
N ARG A 105 -5.95 20.48 -19.95
CA ARG A 105 -4.83 19.76 -20.56
C ARG A 105 -3.62 20.65 -20.82
N ALA A 106 -3.85 21.88 -21.29
CA ALA A 106 -2.79 22.85 -21.56
C ALA A 106 -2.03 23.23 -20.28
N ASN A 107 -2.75 23.53 -19.19
CA ASN A 107 -2.13 23.87 -17.91
C ASN A 107 -1.39 22.68 -17.29
N PHE A 108 -1.95 21.47 -17.40
CA PHE A 108 -1.28 20.26 -16.95
C PHE A 108 0.00 19.97 -17.75
N ALA A 109 -0.06 20.09 -19.08
CA ALA A 109 1.11 19.94 -19.95
C ALA A 109 2.20 20.96 -19.59
N ALA A 110 1.82 22.23 -19.42
CA ALA A 110 2.76 23.28 -19.03
C ALA A 110 3.41 22.99 -17.67
N ALA A 111 2.63 22.54 -16.68
CA ALA A 111 3.12 22.25 -15.33
C ALA A 111 3.97 20.98 -15.24
N THR A 112 3.85 20.05 -16.19
CA THR A 112 4.59 18.78 -16.21
C THR A 112 5.70 18.74 -17.27
N SER A 113 5.74 19.72 -18.17
CA SER A 113 6.81 19.89 -19.14
C SER A 113 8.15 20.09 -18.44
N GLY A 114 9.12 19.23 -18.75
CA GLY A 114 10.46 19.29 -18.15
C GLY A 114 10.52 18.86 -16.69
N LEU A 115 9.46 18.24 -16.14
CA LEU A 115 9.47 17.75 -14.75
C LEU A 115 10.55 16.67 -14.57
N VAL A 116 11.59 17.00 -13.79
CA VAL A 116 12.69 16.07 -13.49
C VAL A 116 12.31 15.21 -12.29
N ILE A 117 12.01 13.94 -12.56
CA ILE A 117 11.79 12.93 -11.52
C ILE A 117 13.11 12.16 -11.31
N PRO A 118 13.65 12.09 -10.07
CA PRO A 118 14.89 11.38 -9.80
C PRO A 118 14.88 9.93 -10.30
N ALA A 119 16.03 9.44 -10.78
CA ALA A 119 16.13 8.13 -11.44
C ALA A 119 15.76 6.94 -10.52
N ASN A 120 15.97 7.07 -9.21
CA ASN A 120 15.60 6.08 -8.20
C ASN A 120 14.09 6.03 -7.92
N VAL A 121 13.32 7.05 -8.31
CA VAL A 121 11.88 7.12 -8.06
C VAL A 121 11.13 6.17 -9.00
N ARG A 122 10.25 5.37 -8.43
CA ARG A 122 9.48 4.29 -9.07
C ARG A 122 7.98 4.39 -8.86
N ALA A 123 7.53 5.26 -7.95
CA ALA A 123 6.13 5.59 -7.72
C ALA A 123 6.01 7.04 -7.24
N LEU A 124 4.81 7.60 -7.40
CA LEU A 124 4.51 8.98 -7.06
C LEU A 124 3.39 9.05 -6.01
N ALA A 125 3.65 9.76 -4.92
CA ALA A 125 2.65 10.23 -3.98
C ALA A 125 2.27 11.66 -4.37
N LEU A 126 1.03 11.89 -4.79
CA LEU A 126 0.55 13.22 -5.17
C LEU A 126 -0.07 13.88 -3.92
N ALA A 127 0.64 14.80 -3.29
CA ALA A 127 0.32 15.29 -1.95
C ALA A 127 -0.58 16.53 -1.98
N TRP A 128 -1.79 16.45 -2.54
CA TRP A 128 -2.77 17.55 -2.54
C TRP A 128 -4.21 17.03 -2.69
N ASN A 129 -5.20 17.89 -2.42
CA ASN A 129 -6.62 17.60 -2.68
C ASN A 129 -7.06 18.05 -4.08
N LYS A 130 -6.55 19.19 -4.57
CA LYS A 130 -6.91 19.77 -5.87
C LYS A 130 -5.68 20.11 -6.71
N PRO A 131 -5.67 19.81 -8.03
CA PRO A 131 -6.73 19.15 -8.80
C PRO A 131 -6.69 17.62 -8.68
N TYR A 132 -7.85 16.95 -8.77
CA TYR A 132 -7.95 15.47 -8.81
C TYR A 132 -8.20 14.91 -10.21
N ARG A 133 -8.37 15.77 -11.22
CA ARG A 133 -8.50 15.37 -12.63
C ARG A 133 -7.92 16.39 -13.60
N VAL A 134 -7.47 15.89 -14.74
CA VAL A 134 -7.17 16.67 -15.94
C VAL A 134 -8.36 16.50 -16.88
N GLU A 135 -9.27 17.48 -16.88
CA GLU A 135 -10.57 17.38 -17.56
C GLU A 135 -11.31 16.09 -17.15
N ASN A 136 -11.41 15.09 -18.04
CA ASN A 136 -12.11 13.81 -17.79
C ASN A 136 -11.19 12.66 -17.37
N GLN A 137 -9.87 12.87 -17.35
CA GLN A 137 -8.88 11.88 -16.94
C GLN A 137 -8.47 12.10 -15.48
N SER A 138 -8.32 11.02 -14.70
CA SER A 138 -7.86 11.14 -13.31
C SER A 138 -6.44 11.70 -13.23
N ILE A 139 -6.15 12.51 -12.20
CA ILE A 139 -4.80 13.09 -12.05
C ILE A 139 -3.75 11.99 -11.85
N THR A 140 -4.12 10.89 -11.17
CA THR A 140 -3.23 9.74 -10.94
C THR A 140 -2.89 8.99 -12.23
N SER A 141 -3.86 8.82 -13.14
CA SER A 141 -3.56 8.24 -14.44
C SER A 141 -2.80 9.23 -15.34
N ALA A 142 -3.09 10.53 -15.28
CA ALA A 142 -2.35 11.52 -16.05
C ALA A 142 -0.85 11.58 -15.68
N PHE A 143 -0.51 11.49 -14.39
CA PHE A 143 0.90 11.40 -13.94
C PHE A 143 1.57 10.05 -14.26
N THR A 144 0.80 8.95 -14.29
CA THR A 144 1.35 7.59 -14.50
C THR A 144 1.49 7.25 -15.99
N ASP A 145 0.45 7.55 -16.76
CA ASP A 145 0.24 7.11 -18.14
C ASP A 145 0.42 8.24 -19.16
N GLY A 146 0.49 9.49 -18.70
CA GLY A 146 0.42 10.68 -19.55
C GLY A 146 -1.02 11.06 -19.91
N MET A 147 -1.19 12.16 -20.64
CA MET A 147 -2.52 12.58 -21.08
C MET A 147 -3.05 11.68 -22.20
N GLU A 148 -4.26 11.15 -22.01
CA GLU A 148 -4.99 10.37 -23.00
C GLU A 148 -5.50 11.28 -24.12
N ASN A 149 -5.10 11.04 -25.38
CA ASN A 149 -5.44 11.87 -26.54
C ASN A 149 -6.35 11.18 -27.56
N SER A 150 -6.54 9.86 -27.46
CA SER A 150 -7.31 9.06 -28.43
C SER A 150 -8.82 9.06 -28.17
N ILE A 151 -9.27 9.56 -27.02
CA ILE A 151 -10.68 9.55 -26.62
C ILE A 151 -11.30 10.93 -26.83
N ASN A 152 -12.37 10.99 -27.63
CA ASN A 152 -13.21 12.18 -27.75
C ASN A 152 -14.30 12.19 -26.66
N TRP A 153 -13.95 12.69 -25.48
CA TRP A 153 -14.85 12.73 -24.32
C TRP A 153 -16.15 13.53 -24.53
N ALA A 154 -16.19 14.45 -25.50
CA ALA A 154 -17.40 15.22 -25.80
C ALA A 154 -18.51 14.39 -26.48
N GLN A 155 -18.15 13.26 -27.10
CA GLN A 155 -19.07 12.41 -27.87
C GLN A 155 -19.18 10.99 -27.29
N SER A 156 -18.58 10.73 -26.13
CA SER A 156 -18.34 9.38 -25.63
C SER A 156 -18.42 9.32 -24.11
N LEU A 157 -19.58 8.93 -23.58
CA LEU A 157 -19.81 8.75 -22.14
C LEU A 157 -19.36 7.37 -21.63
N CYS A 158 -19.57 6.31 -22.41
CA CYS A 158 -19.28 4.93 -22.02
C CYS A 158 -18.20 4.32 -22.91
N VAL A 159 -16.96 4.76 -22.76
CA VAL A 159 -15.84 4.28 -23.58
C VAL A 159 -14.93 3.32 -22.84
N ARG A 160 -14.42 2.35 -23.60
CA ARG A 160 -13.23 1.58 -23.24
C ARG A 160 -12.03 2.51 -23.24
N THR A 161 -11.35 2.59 -22.11
CA THR A 161 -10.13 3.40 -21.98
C THR A 161 -8.87 2.52 -22.10
N LEU A 162 -7.68 3.10 -21.92
CA LEU A 162 -6.44 2.36 -22.15
C LEU A 162 -6.27 1.18 -21.19
N PRO A 163 -5.78 0.03 -21.69
CA PRO A 163 -5.31 -1.05 -20.83
C PRO A 163 -4.19 -0.58 -19.90
N ASN A 164 -4.29 -0.96 -18.64
CA ASN A 164 -3.26 -0.78 -17.64
C ASN A 164 -2.20 -1.89 -17.76
N PRO A 165 -0.93 -1.56 -18.10
CA PRO A 165 0.12 -2.57 -18.22
C PRO A 165 0.47 -3.27 -16.90
N ALA A 166 0.15 -2.68 -15.75
CA ALA A 166 0.37 -3.29 -14.44
C ALA A 166 -0.74 -4.29 -14.05
N TYR A 167 -1.86 -4.32 -14.78
CA TYR A 167 -3.01 -5.13 -14.42
C TYR A 167 -2.65 -6.62 -14.27
N ASN A 168 -3.02 -7.20 -13.13
CA ASN A 168 -2.78 -8.58 -12.73
C ASN A 168 -1.30 -9.03 -12.75
N THR A 169 -0.32 -8.12 -12.89
CA THR A 169 1.09 -8.46 -12.76
C THR A 169 1.39 -9.01 -11.36
N LYS A 170 2.36 -9.91 -11.22
CA LYS A 170 2.67 -10.56 -9.92
C LYS A 170 3.32 -9.57 -8.94
N GLN A 171 3.40 -9.95 -7.67
CA GLN A 171 4.16 -9.20 -6.66
C GLN A 171 5.61 -8.98 -7.14
N GLY A 172 6.11 -7.76 -6.91
CA GLY A 172 7.44 -7.31 -7.32
C GLY A 172 7.70 -7.24 -8.83
N ALA A 173 6.72 -7.54 -9.70
CA ALA A 173 6.92 -7.43 -11.14
C ALA A 173 7.51 -6.06 -11.52
N THR A 174 8.43 -6.04 -12.48
CA THR A 174 8.98 -4.77 -12.99
C THR A 174 7.85 -3.95 -13.59
N LEU A 175 7.59 -2.79 -12.97
CA LEU A 175 6.60 -1.85 -13.44
C LEU A 175 7.22 -0.99 -14.54
N SER A 176 6.55 -0.92 -15.69
CA SER A 176 6.98 -0.09 -16.82
C SER A 176 6.67 1.39 -16.64
N ARG A 177 5.84 1.74 -15.65
CA ARG A 177 5.38 3.10 -15.34
C ARG A 177 5.55 3.40 -13.86
N ARG A 178 5.67 4.69 -13.52
CA ARG A 178 5.67 5.17 -12.12
C ARG A 178 4.24 5.34 -11.66
N LEU A 179 3.72 4.35 -10.95
CA LEU A 179 2.34 4.36 -10.46
C LEU A 179 2.14 5.54 -9.51
N SER A 180 0.98 6.21 -9.61
CA SER A 180 0.66 7.39 -8.81
C SER A 180 -0.57 7.18 -7.93
N MET A 181 -0.55 7.71 -6.72
CA MET A 181 -1.71 7.72 -5.81
C MET A 181 -1.81 9.07 -5.11
N LEU A 182 -3.04 9.58 -5.02
CA LEU A 182 -3.35 10.84 -4.38
C LEU A 182 -3.33 10.65 -2.85
N LEU A 183 -2.37 11.30 -2.20
CA LEU A 183 -2.16 11.23 -0.76
C LEU A 183 -3.06 12.23 -0.06
N VAL A 184 -4.35 11.90 0.06
CA VAL A 184 -5.34 12.75 0.70
C VAL A 184 -6.49 11.91 1.26
N SER A 185 -7.06 12.35 2.37
CA SER A 185 -8.18 11.69 3.05
C SER A 185 -9.45 12.52 3.15
N GLY A 186 -9.43 13.75 2.64
CA GLY A 186 -10.54 14.67 2.75
C GLY A 186 -10.19 16.07 2.27
N SER A 187 -10.87 17.07 2.80
CA SER A 187 -10.70 18.47 2.41
C SER A 187 -9.68 19.24 3.26
N SER A 188 -9.03 18.62 4.24
CA SER A 188 -8.10 19.29 5.15
C SER A 188 -6.72 18.62 5.24
N TYR A 189 -5.69 19.44 5.51
CA TYR A 189 -4.36 18.98 5.89
C TYR A 189 -4.35 18.03 7.10
N ALA A 190 -5.17 18.32 8.12
CA ALA A 190 -5.22 17.52 9.35
C ALA A 190 -5.69 16.09 9.09
N ASP A 191 -6.73 15.92 8.27
CA ASP A 191 -7.20 14.59 7.87
C ASP A 191 -6.10 13.83 7.15
N SER A 192 -5.35 14.51 6.26
CA SER A 192 -4.31 13.88 5.44
C SER A 192 -3.13 13.42 6.29
N LYS A 193 -2.77 14.20 7.31
CA LYS A 193 -1.80 13.80 8.35
C LYS A 193 -2.26 12.56 9.11
N ASN A 194 -3.55 12.48 9.46
CA ASN A 194 -4.12 11.31 10.15
C ASN A 194 -4.10 10.05 9.27
N LEU A 195 -4.34 10.19 7.97
CA LEU A 195 -4.18 9.10 7.01
C LEU A 195 -2.74 8.59 6.95
N VAL A 196 -1.76 9.49 6.85
CA VAL A 196 -0.33 9.13 6.85
C VAL A 196 0.05 8.39 8.14
N ALA A 197 -0.41 8.88 9.29
CA ALA A 197 -0.15 8.23 10.58
C ALA A 197 -0.78 6.83 10.64
N ARG A 198 -2.06 6.71 10.28
CA ARG A 198 -2.81 5.45 10.25
C ARG A 198 -2.13 4.42 9.35
N ALA A 199 -1.70 4.81 8.16
CA ALA A 199 -1.00 3.91 7.25
C ALA A 199 0.31 3.37 7.84
N GLY A 200 1.15 4.26 8.38
CA GLY A 200 2.42 3.86 9.00
C GLY A 200 2.23 3.00 10.25
N ASN A 201 1.16 3.23 11.02
CA ASN A 201 0.86 2.39 12.17
C ASN A 201 0.36 0.99 11.77
N GLY A 202 -0.31 0.85 10.62
CA GLY A 202 -0.78 -0.44 10.10
C GLY A 202 0.32 -1.35 9.53
N ASP A 203 1.46 -0.79 9.15
CA ASP A 203 2.55 -1.51 8.49
C ASP A 203 3.07 -2.70 9.30
N GLY A 204 3.15 -3.87 8.64
CA GLY A 204 3.65 -5.11 9.24
C GLY A 204 2.85 -5.65 10.41
N GLN A 205 1.64 -5.14 10.65
CA GLN A 205 0.83 -5.59 11.79
C GLN A 205 0.16 -6.94 11.52
N ALA A 206 -0.04 -7.30 10.25
CA ALA A 206 -0.75 -8.51 9.85
C ALA A 206 -2.07 -8.69 10.61
N TRP A 207 -2.86 -7.60 10.72
CA TRP A 207 -4.05 -7.54 11.55
C TRP A 207 -5.01 -8.70 11.32
N THR A 208 -5.59 -9.22 12.41
CA THR A 208 -6.75 -10.09 12.35
C THR A 208 -8.03 -9.27 12.12
N GLY A 209 -8.96 -9.85 11.38
CA GLY A 209 -10.19 -9.18 10.98
C GLY A 209 -10.82 -9.79 9.74
N THR A 210 -11.75 -9.05 9.12
CA THR A 210 -12.55 -9.53 7.99
C THR A 210 -12.44 -8.59 6.80
N VAL A 211 -12.25 -9.17 5.61
CA VAL A 211 -12.52 -8.51 4.33
C VAL A 211 -13.97 -8.78 3.96
N SER A 212 -14.76 -7.72 3.86
CA SER A 212 -16.21 -7.80 3.64
C SER A 212 -16.58 -7.34 2.24
N TYR A 213 -17.23 -8.23 1.49
CA TYR A 213 -17.78 -7.97 0.18
C TYR A 213 -19.30 -8.02 0.24
N LEU A 214 -19.97 -6.95 -0.16
CA LEU A 214 -21.44 -6.90 -0.15
C LEU A 214 -22.03 -6.96 -1.55
N LYS A 215 -22.94 -7.92 -1.74
CA LYS A 215 -23.88 -7.97 -2.86
C LYS A 215 -25.10 -7.12 -2.48
N THR A 216 -25.19 -5.93 -3.05
CA THR A 216 -26.25 -4.96 -2.73
C THR A 216 -27.50 -5.22 -3.58
N THR A 217 -28.58 -4.50 -3.29
CA THR A 217 -29.77 -4.49 -4.15
C THR A 217 -29.57 -3.71 -5.45
N ASP A 218 -28.51 -2.89 -5.56
CA ASP A 218 -28.18 -2.12 -6.76
C ASP A 218 -27.46 -3.01 -7.79
N GLN A 219 -28.26 -3.68 -8.63
CA GLN A 219 -27.76 -4.68 -9.59
C GLN A 219 -26.72 -4.11 -10.55
N THR A 220 -26.92 -2.88 -11.06
CA THR A 220 -25.98 -2.22 -11.96
C THR A 220 -24.61 -2.06 -11.32
N ARG A 221 -24.55 -1.72 -10.03
CA ARG A 221 -23.28 -1.48 -9.33
C ARG A 221 -22.66 -2.74 -8.74
N THR A 222 -23.46 -3.72 -8.34
CA THR A 222 -22.94 -4.94 -7.70
C THR A 222 -22.54 -6.01 -8.70
N GLN A 223 -23.32 -6.21 -9.77
CA GLN A 223 -23.15 -7.31 -10.72
C GLN A 223 -21.74 -7.36 -11.36
N PRO A 224 -21.08 -6.23 -11.70
CA PRO A 224 -19.73 -6.26 -12.26
C PRO A 224 -18.67 -6.92 -11.37
N ARG A 225 -18.91 -7.02 -10.05
CA ARG A 225 -17.99 -7.59 -9.06
C ARG A 225 -18.51 -8.84 -8.36
N ALA A 226 -19.80 -9.17 -8.50
CA ALA A 226 -20.47 -10.23 -7.73
C ALA A 226 -19.77 -11.59 -7.81
N ASN A 227 -19.34 -12.00 -9.01
CA ASN A 227 -18.60 -13.26 -9.20
C ASN A 227 -17.17 -13.18 -8.64
N ASP A 228 -16.53 -12.02 -8.74
CA ASP A 228 -15.16 -11.81 -8.27
C ASP A 228 -15.07 -11.76 -6.73
N TYR A 229 -16.15 -11.35 -6.04
CA TYR A 229 -16.27 -11.50 -4.59
C TYR A 229 -16.17 -12.97 -4.17
N THR A 230 -16.92 -13.86 -4.82
CA THR A 230 -16.86 -15.30 -4.55
C THR A 230 -15.47 -15.85 -4.88
N LEU A 231 -14.89 -15.46 -6.02
CA LEU A 231 -13.53 -15.87 -6.39
C LEU A 231 -12.49 -15.44 -5.34
N SER A 232 -12.57 -14.19 -4.87
CA SER A 232 -11.68 -13.68 -3.83
C SER A 232 -11.82 -14.47 -2.53
N GLN A 233 -13.04 -14.87 -2.15
CA GLN A 233 -13.28 -15.71 -0.98
C GLN A 233 -12.66 -17.10 -1.15
N THR A 234 -12.88 -17.75 -2.30
CA THR A 234 -12.27 -19.06 -2.60
C THR A 234 -10.74 -19.01 -2.59
N GLN A 235 -10.14 -17.96 -3.16
CA GLN A 235 -8.68 -17.85 -3.29
C GLN A 235 -7.96 -17.43 -2.01
N ASN A 236 -8.61 -16.63 -1.15
CA ASN A 236 -7.95 -15.99 -0.01
C ASN A 236 -8.56 -16.33 1.36
N GLY A 237 -9.70 -17.04 1.40
CA GLY A 237 -10.38 -17.39 2.66
C GLY A 237 -9.57 -18.29 3.60
N GLY A 238 -8.58 -19.03 3.08
CA GLY A 238 -7.62 -19.77 3.89
C GLY A 238 -6.45 -18.92 4.43
N LEU A 239 -6.38 -17.64 4.07
CA LEU A 239 -5.32 -16.70 4.49
C LEU A 239 -5.84 -15.61 5.41
N VAL A 240 -7.08 -15.18 5.21
CA VAL A 240 -7.76 -14.13 5.98
C VAL A 240 -9.27 -14.40 5.94
N ASN A 241 -10.02 -13.95 6.94
CA ASN A 241 -11.47 -14.06 6.89
C ASN A 241 -12.01 -13.21 5.73
N VAL A 242 -12.72 -13.85 4.81
CA VAL A 242 -13.41 -13.18 3.69
C VAL A 242 -14.90 -13.50 3.79
N SER A 243 -15.70 -12.46 3.95
CA SER A 243 -17.16 -12.53 4.03
C SER A 243 -17.79 -12.00 2.74
N VAL A 244 -18.71 -12.78 2.17
CA VAL A 244 -19.52 -12.36 1.02
C VAL A 244 -20.98 -12.46 1.43
N THR A 245 -21.67 -11.33 1.60
CA THR A 245 -23.05 -11.30 2.08
C THR A 245 -23.95 -10.41 1.24
N SER A 246 -25.26 -10.67 1.29
CA SER A 246 -26.25 -9.81 0.65
C SER A 246 -26.71 -8.73 1.64
N ALA A 247 -26.22 -7.50 1.46
CA ALA A 247 -26.57 -6.35 2.30
C ALA A 247 -26.24 -5.04 1.57
N ASN A 248 -26.91 -3.95 1.95
CA ASN A 248 -26.66 -2.61 1.37
C ASN A 248 -25.63 -1.78 2.14
N SER A 249 -25.27 -2.20 3.37
CA SER A 249 -24.22 -1.57 4.17
C SER A 249 -23.72 -2.53 5.26
N LEU A 250 -22.56 -2.24 5.82
CA LEU A 250 -22.11 -2.81 7.09
C LEU A 250 -22.49 -1.87 8.24
N ALA A 251 -22.86 -2.43 9.39
CA ALA A 251 -23.25 -1.67 10.57
C ALA A 251 -22.78 -2.40 11.83
N GLY A 252 -22.20 -1.68 12.79
CA GLY A 252 -21.74 -2.22 14.07
C GLY A 252 -20.65 -3.28 13.96
N VAL A 253 -19.78 -3.18 12.94
CA VAL A 253 -18.73 -4.18 12.68
C VAL A 253 -17.36 -3.63 13.02
N ASN A 254 -16.55 -4.50 13.64
CA ASN A 254 -15.19 -4.17 14.05
C ASN A 254 -14.16 -4.99 13.27
N ASN A 255 -12.90 -4.56 13.36
CA ASN A 255 -11.76 -5.25 12.75
C ASN A 255 -11.92 -5.45 11.23
N VAL A 256 -12.39 -4.42 10.51
CA VAL A 256 -12.56 -4.50 9.06
C VAL A 256 -11.22 -4.27 8.37
N LEU A 257 -10.76 -5.28 7.63
CA LEU A 257 -9.51 -5.26 6.85
C LEU A 257 -9.72 -4.79 5.41
N GLY A 258 -10.91 -5.02 4.88
CA GLY A 258 -11.31 -4.60 3.54
C GLY A 258 -12.82 -4.44 3.45
N TYR A 259 -13.31 -3.44 2.70
CA TYR A 259 -14.74 -3.25 2.49
C TYR A 259 -15.05 -2.83 1.05
N GLN A 260 -15.63 -3.73 0.26
CA GLN A 260 -16.05 -3.43 -1.11
C GLN A 260 -17.51 -3.80 -1.37
N LEU A 261 -18.23 -2.92 -2.05
CA LEU A 261 -19.66 -3.06 -2.37
C LEU A 261 -20.04 -2.25 -3.61
N GLY A 262 -21.19 -2.50 -4.23
CA GLY A 262 -21.69 -1.64 -5.31
C GLY A 262 -22.93 -0.87 -4.90
N ILE A 263 -22.83 0.41 -4.54
CA ILE A 263 -24.01 1.24 -4.22
C ILE A 263 -23.71 2.73 -4.38
N ALA A 264 -24.72 3.51 -4.76
CA ALA A 264 -24.61 4.97 -4.93
C ALA A 264 -24.25 5.70 -3.63
N THR A 265 -24.90 5.31 -2.52
CA THR A 265 -24.70 5.91 -1.20
C THR A 265 -24.43 4.81 -0.18
N VAL A 266 -23.26 4.86 0.45
CA VAL A 266 -22.87 3.91 1.48
C VAL A 266 -23.35 4.41 2.84
N ALA A 267 -24.30 3.70 3.44
CA ALA A 267 -24.81 4.01 4.77
C ALA A 267 -23.87 3.48 5.88
N ASN A 268 -24.08 3.96 7.12
CA ASN A 268 -23.50 3.40 8.34
C ASN A 268 -21.97 3.39 8.44
N LEU A 269 -21.26 4.21 7.64
CA LEU A 269 -19.79 4.26 7.66
C LEU A 269 -19.20 4.59 9.04
N GLY A 270 -19.87 5.42 9.84
CA GLY A 270 -19.46 5.73 11.22
C GLY A 270 -19.58 4.55 12.20
N GLN A 271 -20.17 3.43 11.78
CA GLN A 271 -20.31 2.20 12.57
C GLN A 271 -19.39 1.07 12.06
N VAL A 272 -18.45 1.39 11.17
CA VAL A 272 -17.48 0.44 10.63
C VAL A 272 -16.11 0.79 11.19
N GLN A 273 -15.58 -0.04 12.09
CA GLN A 273 -14.24 0.15 12.64
C GLN A 273 -13.20 -0.55 11.77
N PHE A 274 -12.54 0.23 10.91
CA PHE A 274 -11.45 -0.24 10.07
C PHE A 274 -10.16 -0.48 10.88
N ARG A 275 -9.41 -1.50 10.49
CA ARG A 275 -8.02 -1.66 10.92
C ARG A 275 -7.11 -0.70 10.16
N GLU A 276 -6.00 -0.33 10.79
CA GLU A 276 -4.96 0.48 10.17
C GLU A 276 -4.35 -0.28 8.98
N GLY A 277 -4.31 0.34 7.80
CA GLY A 277 -3.95 -0.33 6.54
C GLY A 277 -5.14 -0.95 5.77
N ALA A 278 -6.37 -0.87 6.28
CA ALA A 278 -7.54 -1.39 5.54
C ALA A 278 -7.82 -0.66 4.23
N PHE A 279 -8.36 -1.37 3.24
CA PHE A 279 -8.79 -0.78 1.96
C PHE A 279 -10.31 -0.77 1.84
N ALA A 280 -10.91 0.21 1.18
CA ALA A 280 -12.35 0.22 0.97
C ALA A 280 -12.74 1.01 -0.28
N ASP A 281 -13.69 0.52 -1.07
CA ASP A 281 -14.23 1.27 -2.21
C ASP A 281 -15.65 0.81 -2.59
N THR A 282 -16.43 1.74 -3.13
CA THR A 282 -17.74 1.46 -3.70
C THR A 282 -17.70 1.59 -5.21
N LEU A 283 -18.25 0.59 -5.91
CA LEU A 283 -18.47 0.67 -7.35
C LEU A 283 -19.64 1.62 -7.57
N THR A 284 -19.33 2.86 -7.93
CA THR A 284 -20.30 3.89 -8.25
C THR A 284 -19.64 4.96 -9.12
N SER A 285 -20.43 5.69 -9.91
CA SER A 285 -19.89 6.77 -10.74
C SER A 285 -19.35 7.92 -9.87
N PHE A 286 -18.36 8.66 -10.35
CA PHE A 286 -17.99 9.95 -9.76
C PHE A 286 -17.56 9.93 -8.28
N SER A 287 -17.25 8.77 -7.72
CA SER A 287 -16.72 8.67 -6.34
C SER A 287 -15.32 9.27 -6.21
N GLY A 288 -14.60 9.45 -7.32
CA GLY A 288 -13.34 10.18 -7.41
C GLY A 288 -13.49 11.69 -7.57
N MET A 289 -14.71 12.22 -7.74
CA MET A 289 -14.97 13.66 -7.76
C MET A 289 -15.10 14.21 -6.32
N LEU A 290 -13.95 14.38 -5.65
CA LEU A 290 -13.83 14.43 -4.18
C LEU A 290 -14.64 15.52 -3.47
N ASN A 291 -14.90 16.65 -4.14
CA ASN A 291 -15.57 17.82 -3.54
C ASN A 291 -16.80 18.24 -4.35
N GLU A 292 -17.41 17.31 -5.09
CA GLU A 292 -18.62 17.54 -5.89
C GLU A 292 -19.82 16.81 -5.27
N ASN A 293 -21.05 17.28 -5.52
CA ASN A 293 -22.26 16.66 -4.97
C ASN A 293 -22.51 15.25 -5.57
N GLY A 294 -23.47 14.52 -4.99
CA GLY A 294 -23.96 13.24 -5.53
C GLY A 294 -23.57 12.03 -4.68
N GLN A 295 -23.00 11.02 -5.32
CA GLN A 295 -22.71 9.70 -4.75
C GLN A 295 -21.58 9.76 -3.70
N THR A 296 -21.51 8.75 -2.81
CA THR A 296 -20.46 8.66 -1.78
C THR A 296 -19.07 8.75 -2.41
N LYS A 297 -18.24 9.67 -1.89
CA LYS A 297 -16.87 9.88 -2.37
C LYS A 297 -15.91 8.90 -1.74
N ALA A 298 -14.83 8.57 -2.46
CA ALA A 298 -13.77 7.71 -1.96
C ALA A 298 -13.15 8.25 -0.66
N THR A 299 -13.07 9.57 -0.51
CA THR A 299 -12.65 10.24 0.74
C THR A 299 -13.56 9.96 1.93
N GLU A 300 -14.85 9.69 1.74
CA GLU A 300 -15.75 9.39 2.86
C GLU A 300 -15.41 8.04 3.51
N LEU A 301 -14.95 7.07 2.72
CA LEU A 301 -14.43 5.80 3.24
C LEU A 301 -13.12 5.98 3.99
N ILE A 302 -12.26 6.89 3.51
CA ILE A 302 -10.99 7.21 4.17
C ILE A 302 -11.23 7.98 5.48
N LYS A 303 -12.18 8.92 5.50
CA LYS A 303 -12.62 9.62 6.72
C LYS A 303 -13.19 8.64 7.75
N ALA A 304 -13.92 7.63 7.30
CA ALA A 304 -14.44 6.56 8.16
C ALA A 304 -13.34 5.64 8.74
N GLY A 305 -12.11 5.68 8.20
CA GLY A 305 -10.97 4.96 8.75
C GLY A 305 -10.23 4.06 7.76
N ALA A 306 -10.71 3.92 6.52
CA ALA A 306 -9.95 3.19 5.50
C ALA A 306 -8.63 3.91 5.19
N THR A 307 -7.58 3.17 4.84
CA THR A 307 -6.25 3.70 4.49
C THR A 307 -6.11 3.96 3.00
N GLY A 308 -6.94 3.34 2.17
CA GLY A 308 -7.04 3.70 0.77
C GLY A 308 -8.38 3.31 0.19
N SER A 309 -8.66 3.95 -0.93
CA SER A 309 -9.89 3.83 -1.67
C SER A 309 -9.63 4.07 -3.15
N PHE A 310 -10.69 3.94 -3.93
CA PHE A 310 -10.70 4.15 -5.35
C PHE A 310 -12.02 4.79 -5.76
N GLY A 311 -11.98 5.67 -6.74
CA GLY A 311 -13.19 6.21 -7.34
C GLY A 311 -12.97 6.74 -8.74
N THR A 312 -14.04 6.90 -9.51
CA THR A 312 -13.96 7.38 -10.90
C THR A 312 -14.16 8.90 -10.96
N VAL A 313 -13.42 9.59 -11.82
CA VAL A 313 -13.53 11.06 -12.00
C VAL A 313 -14.41 11.46 -13.20
N HIS A 314 -14.87 10.47 -13.94
CA HIS A 314 -15.80 10.54 -15.05
C HIS A 314 -16.66 9.26 -15.10
N GLU A 315 -17.69 9.21 -15.93
CA GLU A 315 -18.74 8.20 -15.91
C GLU A 315 -18.19 6.84 -16.37
N PRO A 316 -18.17 5.81 -15.51
CA PRO A 316 -17.58 4.52 -15.86
C PRO A 316 -18.56 3.54 -16.51
N CYS A 317 -19.87 3.82 -16.48
CA CYS A 317 -20.92 2.94 -17.02
C CYS A 317 -20.85 1.49 -16.49
N ALA A 318 -20.37 1.33 -15.25
CA ALA A 318 -20.24 0.05 -14.55
C ALA A 318 -19.39 -1.02 -15.28
N TYR A 319 -18.49 -0.65 -16.18
CA TYR A 319 -17.51 -1.59 -16.75
C TYR A 319 -16.59 -2.13 -15.65
N ALA A 320 -16.55 -3.45 -15.48
CA ALA A 320 -15.83 -4.09 -14.39
C ALA A 320 -14.32 -3.80 -14.43
N GLU A 321 -13.75 -3.54 -15.61
CA GLU A 321 -12.34 -3.22 -15.85
C GLU A 321 -11.96 -1.84 -15.30
N LYS A 322 -12.92 -0.92 -15.14
CA LYS A 322 -12.70 0.43 -14.59
C LYS A 322 -12.68 0.46 -13.06
N PHE A 323 -12.85 -0.67 -12.40
CA PHE A 323 -12.90 -0.78 -10.94
C PHE A 323 -11.92 -1.84 -10.42
N PRO A 324 -11.49 -1.73 -9.15
CA PRO A 324 -10.67 -2.75 -8.50
C PRO A 324 -11.37 -4.11 -8.56
N LYS A 325 -10.66 -5.13 -9.06
CA LYS A 325 -11.05 -6.54 -8.95
C LYS A 325 -10.73 -7.05 -7.55
N PRO A 326 -11.74 -7.35 -6.70
CA PRO A 326 -11.56 -7.85 -5.33
C PRO A 326 -10.52 -8.97 -5.19
N SER A 327 -10.56 -9.96 -6.08
CA SER A 327 -9.68 -11.13 -6.04
C SER A 327 -8.22 -10.75 -6.25
N ILE A 328 -7.94 -9.85 -7.20
CA ILE A 328 -6.59 -9.37 -7.49
C ILE A 328 -6.11 -8.43 -6.39
N MET A 329 -6.93 -7.46 -5.98
CA MET A 329 -6.58 -6.50 -4.93
C MET A 329 -6.16 -7.23 -3.65
N LEU A 330 -7.02 -8.10 -3.12
CA LEU A 330 -6.74 -8.81 -1.88
C LEU A 330 -5.53 -9.75 -2.03
N ASN A 331 -5.43 -10.48 -3.15
CA ASN A 331 -4.32 -11.40 -3.38
C ASN A 331 -2.97 -10.67 -3.43
N ARG A 332 -2.89 -9.51 -4.10
CA ARG A 332 -1.67 -8.69 -4.17
C ARG A 332 -1.33 -8.09 -2.82
N TYR A 333 -2.32 -7.56 -2.12
CA TYR A 333 -2.08 -6.93 -0.83
C TYR A 333 -1.60 -7.93 0.23
N LEU A 334 -2.19 -9.13 0.30
CA LEU A 334 -1.72 -10.23 1.16
C LEU A 334 -0.35 -10.79 0.74
N ALA A 335 0.04 -10.60 -0.53
CA ALA A 335 1.35 -10.97 -1.04
C ALA A 335 2.43 -9.90 -0.80
N GLY A 336 2.11 -8.80 -0.09
CA GLY A 336 3.07 -7.79 0.32
C GLY A 336 3.37 -6.68 -0.68
N ASP A 337 2.58 -6.58 -1.75
CA ASP A 337 2.50 -5.34 -2.52
C ASP A 337 2.06 -4.18 -1.60
N SER A 338 2.54 -2.95 -1.84
CA SER A 338 1.96 -1.80 -1.15
C SER A 338 0.51 -1.56 -1.60
N LEU A 339 -0.21 -0.74 -0.86
CA LEU A 339 -1.59 -0.38 -1.22
C LEU A 339 -1.68 0.26 -2.62
N LEU A 340 -0.70 1.09 -2.99
CA LEU A 340 -0.56 1.62 -4.36
C LEU A 340 -0.46 0.49 -5.39
N GLU A 341 0.46 -0.44 -5.18
CA GLU A 341 0.70 -1.55 -6.11
C GLU A 341 -0.54 -2.44 -6.23
N ALA A 342 -1.15 -2.82 -5.11
CA ALA A 342 -2.29 -3.72 -5.07
C ALA A 342 -3.51 -3.10 -5.77
N TYR A 343 -3.80 -1.82 -5.53
CA TYR A 343 -4.88 -1.12 -6.22
C TYR A 343 -4.63 -1.01 -7.72
N TRP A 344 -3.46 -0.50 -8.14
CA TRP A 344 -3.16 -0.36 -9.57
C TRP A 344 -3.18 -1.71 -10.29
N LYS A 345 -2.64 -2.77 -9.70
CA LYS A 345 -2.66 -4.11 -10.30
C LYS A 345 -4.08 -4.69 -10.39
N SER A 346 -5.04 -4.18 -9.63
CA SER A 346 -6.43 -4.66 -9.60
C SER A 346 -7.37 -3.97 -10.59
N VAL A 347 -6.96 -2.87 -11.24
CA VAL A 347 -7.80 -2.12 -12.18
C VAL A 347 -7.30 -2.32 -13.61
N GLY A 348 -8.17 -2.77 -14.51
CA GLY A 348 -7.83 -3.08 -15.90
C GLY A 348 -7.70 -1.84 -16.78
N TRP A 349 -8.53 -0.83 -16.54
CA TRP A 349 -8.62 0.42 -17.31
C TRP A 349 -8.58 1.62 -16.36
N THR A 350 -7.48 2.37 -16.35
CA THR A 350 -7.15 3.30 -15.27
C THR A 350 -7.41 4.77 -15.58
N THR A 351 -7.69 5.13 -16.83
CA THR A 351 -7.79 6.52 -17.29
C THR A 351 -8.76 7.37 -16.45
N GLU A 352 -9.92 6.83 -16.06
CA GLU A 352 -10.90 7.58 -15.24
C GLU A 352 -10.74 7.29 -13.74
N GLY A 353 -9.87 6.34 -13.37
CA GLY A 353 -9.71 5.84 -12.01
C GLY A 353 -8.77 6.72 -11.18
N LEU A 354 -9.30 7.29 -10.10
CA LEU A 354 -8.54 8.00 -9.08
C LEU A 354 -8.19 7.03 -7.95
N PHE A 355 -6.88 6.80 -7.80
CA PHE A 355 -6.32 6.04 -6.70
C PHE A 355 -6.01 6.97 -5.54
N ILE A 356 -6.59 6.74 -4.37
CA ILE A 356 -6.52 7.68 -3.24
C ILE A 356 -6.24 6.95 -1.93
N GLY A 357 -5.36 7.50 -1.12
CA GLY A 357 -4.92 6.90 0.13
C GLY A 357 -3.42 7.01 0.30
N GLU A 358 -2.86 6.19 1.18
CA GLU A 358 -1.44 6.23 1.47
C GLU A 358 -0.67 5.18 0.64
N PRO A 359 0.30 5.59 -0.23
CA PRO A 359 0.89 4.70 -1.23
C PRO A 359 1.75 3.55 -0.69
N LEU A 360 2.34 3.71 0.49
CA LEU A 360 3.31 2.78 1.06
C LEU A 360 2.70 1.79 2.06
N ALA A 361 1.42 1.97 2.42
CA ALA A 361 0.70 1.14 3.38
C ALA A 361 0.86 -0.32 3.00
N ARG A 362 1.39 -1.10 3.95
CA ARG A 362 1.77 -2.50 3.73
C ARG A 362 1.60 -3.27 5.05
N PRO A 363 0.36 -3.54 5.47
CA PRO A 363 0.08 -4.27 6.70
C PRO A 363 0.50 -5.75 6.64
N TYR A 364 0.59 -6.33 5.44
CA TYR A 364 0.94 -7.73 5.24
C TYR A 364 2.33 -7.85 4.63
N TYR A 365 3.37 -7.97 5.45
CA TYR A 365 4.67 -8.40 4.94
C TYR A 365 4.65 -9.89 4.67
N VAL A 366 5.39 -10.32 3.64
CA VAL A 366 5.60 -11.75 3.39
C VAL A 366 6.58 -12.30 4.42
N ALA A 367 7.64 -11.55 4.75
CA ALA A 367 8.47 -11.82 5.91
C ALA A 367 8.94 -10.51 6.58
N ASP A 368 9.35 -10.55 7.83
CA ASP A 368 10.15 -9.49 8.45
C ASP A 368 10.99 -10.01 9.62
N ILE A 369 11.90 -9.15 10.07
CA ILE A 369 12.72 -9.40 11.26
C ILE A 369 12.36 -8.33 12.28
N VAL A 370 11.83 -8.72 13.43
CA VAL A 370 11.60 -7.83 14.58
C VAL A 370 12.69 -8.09 15.60
N GLN A 371 13.40 -7.03 16.00
CA GLN A 371 14.34 -7.07 17.10
C GLN A 371 13.69 -6.47 18.34
N GLU A 372 13.62 -7.26 19.42
CA GLU A 372 13.02 -6.87 20.69
C GLU A 372 13.74 -7.59 21.84
N ASN A 373 14.05 -6.89 22.93
CA ASN A 373 14.68 -7.46 24.13
C ASN A 373 15.94 -8.34 23.88
N GLY A 374 16.75 -8.00 22.86
CA GLY A 374 17.95 -8.76 22.49
C GLY A 374 17.69 -10.04 21.69
N GLN A 375 16.45 -10.28 21.29
CA GLN A 375 16.02 -11.40 20.44
C GLN A 375 15.71 -10.93 19.03
N LEU A 376 15.91 -11.83 18.07
CA LEU A 376 15.43 -11.70 16.69
C LEU A 376 14.21 -12.59 16.51
N HIS A 377 13.10 -11.97 16.12
CA HIS A 377 11.84 -12.60 15.78
C HIS A 377 11.68 -12.52 14.26
N ILE A 378 11.75 -13.65 13.56
CA ILE A 378 11.47 -13.68 12.13
C ILE A 378 10.01 -14.04 11.96
N ARG A 379 9.21 -13.09 11.48
CA ARG A 379 7.79 -13.34 11.20
C ARG A 379 7.65 -13.70 9.73
N THR A 380 6.96 -14.79 9.47
CA THR A 380 6.67 -15.27 8.12
C THR A 380 5.17 -15.42 7.98
N ASN A 381 4.60 -15.13 6.81
CA ASN A 381 3.20 -15.44 6.52
C ASN A 381 3.07 -16.67 5.61
N ASN A 382 1.84 -17.15 5.36
CA ASN A 382 1.54 -18.32 4.53
C ASN A 382 1.99 -18.19 3.04
N ARG A 383 2.49 -17.02 2.62
CA ARG A 383 3.06 -16.77 1.29
C ARG A 383 4.60 -16.81 1.29
N THR A 384 5.24 -16.94 2.44
CA THR A 384 6.69 -17.11 2.53
C THR A 384 7.10 -18.41 1.86
N LYS A 385 8.03 -18.35 0.90
CA LYS A 385 8.53 -19.56 0.25
C LYS A 385 9.32 -20.39 1.26
N ALA A 386 9.12 -21.70 1.24
CA ALA A 386 9.94 -22.63 1.99
C ALA A 386 11.39 -22.55 1.50
N ALA A 387 12.31 -22.15 2.37
CA ALA A 387 13.71 -22.03 2.06
C ALA A 387 14.53 -21.95 3.34
N THR A 388 15.84 -22.12 3.21
CA THR A 388 16.80 -21.75 4.25
C THR A 388 17.21 -20.30 4.07
N TYR A 389 17.17 -19.51 5.13
CA TYR A 389 17.47 -18.09 5.13
C TYR A 389 18.67 -17.75 6.04
N ASP A 390 19.44 -16.75 5.62
CA ASP A 390 20.50 -16.10 6.37
C ASP A 390 20.08 -14.69 6.76
N VAL A 391 20.41 -14.23 7.97
CA VAL A 391 20.20 -12.85 8.40
C VAL A 391 21.51 -12.09 8.33
N TYR A 392 21.50 -10.90 7.74
CA TYR A 392 22.64 -9.99 7.63
C TYR A 392 22.33 -8.66 8.30
N GLU A 393 23.30 -8.09 9.01
CA GLU A 393 23.34 -6.68 9.38
C GLU A 393 24.03 -5.90 8.26
N VAL A 394 23.39 -4.85 7.75
CA VAL A 394 23.94 -3.98 6.72
C VAL A 394 24.28 -2.64 7.37
N SER A 395 25.57 -2.39 7.56
CA SER A 395 26.10 -1.07 7.92
C SER A 395 26.77 -0.45 6.70
N SER A 396 26.03 0.40 5.98
CA SER A 396 26.50 1.31 4.90
C SER A 396 27.49 0.77 3.85
N GLY A 397 27.54 -0.53 3.56
CA GLY A 397 28.31 -1.05 2.42
C GLY A 397 28.63 -2.53 2.44
N THR A 398 28.91 -3.12 3.61
CA THR A 398 29.24 -4.55 3.71
C THR A 398 28.22 -5.25 4.60
N PRO A 399 27.41 -6.18 4.05
CA PRO A 399 26.57 -7.05 4.85
C PRO A 399 27.43 -7.93 5.77
N VAL A 400 27.18 -7.87 7.07
CA VAL A 400 27.75 -8.76 8.09
C VAL A 400 26.72 -9.86 8.36
N LEU A 401 27.07 -11.11 8.09
CA LEU A 401 26.21 -12.25 8.41
C LEU A 401 26.01 -12.32 9.94
N LEU A 402 24.77 -12.18 10.40
CA LEU A 402 24.41 -12.34 11.81
C LEU A 402 24.01 -13.78 12.13
N GLN A 403 23.27 -14.40 11.23
CA GLN A 403 22.73 -15.75 11.44
C GLN A 403 22.65 -16.48 10.11
N THR A 404 22.91 -17.78 10.11
CA THR A 404 22.74 -18.62 8.91
C THR A 404 21.84 -19.81 9.19
N GLY A 405 21.27 -20.40 8.13
CA GLY A 405 20.65 -21.71 8.23
C GLY A 405 19.22 -21.73 8.77
N ILE A 406 18.50 -20.59 8.73
CA ILE A 406 17.15 -20.48 9.27
C ILE A 406 16.18 -21.17 8.31
N SER A 407 15.79 -22.40 8.63
CA SER A 407 14.85 -23.17 7.82
C SER A 407 13.42 -22.68 8.05
N VAL A 408 12.77 -22.21 6.99
CA VAL A 408 11.32 -21.99 6.94
C VAL A 408 10.73 -23.18 6.19
N PRO A 409 10.05 -24.11 6.87
CA PRO A 409 9.45 -25.28 6.23
C PRO A 409 8.29 -24.90 5.32
N ALA A 410 7.99 -25.77 4.35
CA ALA A 410 6.77 -25.64 3.56
C ALA A 410 5.54 -25.90 4.43
N GLY A 411 4.51 -25.06 4.29
CA GLY A 411 3.22 -25.27 4.96
C GLY A 411 3.17 -24.89 6.44
N VAL A 412 4.19 -24.20 6.99
CA VAL A 412 4.03 -23.57 8.31
C VAL A 412 3.05 -22.40 8.14
N ALA A 413 1.97 -22.42 8.92
CA ALA A 413 1.09 -21.27 9.08
C ALA A 413 1.90 -20.04 9.54
N ALA A 414 1.37 -18.83 9.37
CA ALA A 414 2.00 -17.61 9.83
C ALA A 414 2.54 -17.79 11.25
N GLY A 415 3.83 -17.51 11.45
CA GLY A 415 4.55 -17.96 12.64
C GLY A 415 5.75 -17.08 12.93
N THR A 416 6.26 -17.19 14.17
CA THR A 416 7.43 -16.44 14.63
C THR A 416 8.54 -17.43 14.98
N LEU A 417 9.66 -17.33 14.27
CA LEU A 417 10.90 -18.02 14.67
C LEU A 417 11.65 -17.11 15.64
N VAL A 418 11.96 -17.60 16.84
CA VAL A 418 12.64 -16.82 17.89
C VAL A 418 14.05 -17.37 18.09
N GLY A 419 15.03 -16.47 18.13
CA GLY A 419 16.39 -16.80 18.55
C GLY A 419 17.10 -15.62 19.18
N ASN A 420 18.06 -15.93 20.04
CA ASN A 420 18.88 -14.90 20.68
C ASN A 420 19.89 -14.34 19.67
N LEU A 421 20.17 -13.04 19.74
CA LEU A 421 21.30 -12.45 19.02
C LEU A 421 22.59 -13.15 19.46
N ALA A 422 23.39 -13.62 18.50
CA ALA A 422 24.76 -14.02 18.78
C ALA A 422 25.50 -12.83 19.42
N THR A 423 26.32 -13.08 20.43
CA THR A 423 27.29 -12.09 20.89
C THR A 423 28.18 -11.70 19.71
N PRO A 424 28.56 -10.42 19.55
CA PRO A 424 29.28 -9.96 18.38
C PRO A 424 30.55 -10.79 18.19
N MET A 425 30.68 -11.34 16.98
CA MET A 425 31.82 -12.16 16.54
C MET A 425 33.13 -11.44 16.89
N ARG A 426 33.91 -11.99 17.82
CA ARG A 426 35.31 -11.61 17.99
C ARG A 426 36.16 -12.64 17.24
N ASN A 427 36.82 -12.22 16.17
CA ASN A 427 37.87 -12.97 15.47
C ASN A 427 37.46 -14.25 14.72
N GLY A 428 36.28 -14.28 14.07
CA GLY A 428 36.06 -15.15 12.90
C GLY A 428 36.10 -16.68 13.13
N LEU A 429 35.83 -17.18 14.33
CA LEU A 429 35.68 -18.63 14.60
C LEU A 429 34.33 -18.94 15.26
N PRO A 430 33.66 -20.06 14.90
CA PRO A 430 32.31 -20.37 15.36
C PRO A 430 32.30 -20.85 16.81
N ILE A 431 31.52 -20.19 17.68
CA ILE A 431 31.18 -20.71 19.01
C ILE A 431 29.66 -20.89 19.05
N GLY A 432 29.20 -22.10 18.70
CA GLY A 432 27.84 -22.59 18.92
C GLY A 432 26.76 -22.05 17.97
N SER A 433 26.03 -22.95 17.30
CA SER A 433 24.80 -22.61 16.57
C SER A 433 23.69 -22.27 17.58
N PRO A 434 23.07 -21.07 17.55
CA PRO A 434 21.86 -20.84 18.35
C PRO A 434 20.73 -21.73 17.84
N ILE A 435 20.01 -22.37 18.76
CA ILE A 435 18.85 -23.20 18.48
C ILE A 435 17.64 -22.26 18.37
N PHE A 436 17.13 -22.04 17.16
CA PHE A 436 15.84 -21.36 16.96
C PHE A 436 14.71 -22.35 17.22
N ALA A 437 13.80 -21.99 18.12
CA ALA A 437 12.57 -22.76 18.33
C ALA A 437 11.45 -22.16 17.47
N LEU A 438 10.68 -23.03 16.79
CA LEU A 438 9.45 -22.63 16.15
C LEU A 438 8.42 -22.34 17.24
N VAL A 439 8.06 -21.06 17.42
CA VAL A 439 6.92 -20.68 18.25
C VAL A 439 5.75 -20.46 17.31
N GLN A 440 4.89 -21.47 17.16
CA GLN A 440 3.59 -21.26 16.53
C GLN A 440 2.80 -20.27 17.39
N ALA A 441 2.42 -19.13 16.81
CA ALA A 441 1.40 -18.30 17.42
C ALA A 441 0.10 -19.10 17.38
N GLY A 442 -0.54 -19.31 18.54
CA GLY A 442 -1.87 -19.89 18.61
C GLY A 442 -2.82 -19.10 17.72
N LEU A 443 -3.58 -19.86 16.91
CA LEU A 443 -4.57 -19.39 15.93
C LEU A 443 -5.59 -18.40 16.50
#